data_AF-A0A1M5VT44-F1
#
_entry.id   AF-A0A1M5VT44-F1
#
_cell.length_a   1.000
_cell.length_b   1.000
_cell.length_c   1.000
_cell.angle_alpha   90.00
_cell.angle_beta   90.00
_cell.angle_gamma   90.00
#
_symmetry.space_group_name_H-M   'P 1'
#
loop_
_entity.id
_entity.type
_entity.pdbx_description
1 polymer ?
#
loop_
_entity_poly.entity_id
_entity_poly.type
_entity_poly.pdbx_seq_one_letter_code
_entity_poly.pdbx_strand_id
1 'polypeptide(L)'
;MDTSLKGLLLAGIGSMALTYEKANEMVDTLVKKGELTVNQGKELNEELKRVVESQKTGQKSQNVDAETLKSVLQELNLPTKADIDELKTRIDNLEKNN
;
A
#
# COMPACT_ATOMS: atom_id res chain seq x y z
N MET A 1 -27.07 -1.91 -8.16
CA MET A 1 -25.59 -2.05 -8.08
C MET A 1 -25.21 -3.00 -9.19
N ASP A 2 -24.90 -2.47 -10.37
CA ASP A 2 -24.39 -3.30 -11.46
C ASP A 2 -22.93 -3.58 -11.14
N THR A 3 -22.69 -4.69 -10.45
CA THR A 3 -21.35 -5.20 -10.19
C THR A 3 -20.73 -5.58 -11.54
N SER A 4 -20.17 -4.58 -12.22
CA SER A 4 -19.45 -4.77 -13.47
C SER A 4 -18.29 -5.72 -13.21
N LEU A 5 -17.93 -6.53 -14.21
CA LEU A 5 -16.73 -7.36 -14.20
C LEU A 5 -15.49 -6.57 -13.74
N LYS A 6 -15.44 -5.27 -14.05
CA LYS A 6 -14.44 -4.30 -13.55
C LYS A 6 -14.37 -4.28 -12.02
N GLY A 7 -15.51 -4.14 -11.35
CA GLY A 7 -15.61 -4.10 -9.90
C GLY A 7 -15.26 -5.44 -9.23
N LEU A 8 -15.63 -6.56 -9.84
CA LEU A 8 -15.25 -7.90 -9.37
C LEU A 8 -13.74 -8.16 -9.52
N LEU A 9 -13.16 -7.77 -10.66
CA LEU A 9 -11.73 -7.88 -10.88
C LEU A 9 -10.97 -7.04 -9.86
N LEU A 10 -11.35 -5.77 -9.69
CA LEU A 10 -10.73 -4.84 -8.72
C LEU A 10 -10.88 -5.32 -7.27
N ALA A 11 -12.02 -5.88 -6.90
CA ALA A 11 -12.23 -6.49 -5.58
C ALA A 11 -11.39 -7.76 -5.37
N GLY A 12 -11.06 -8.48 -6.46
CA GLY A 12 -10.17 -9.65 -6.46
C GLY A 12 -8.66 -9.31 -6.41
N ILE A 13 -8.25 -8.09 -6.73
CA ILE A 13 -6.84 -7.64 -6.69
C ILE A 13 -6.26 -7.68 -5.26
N GLY A 14 -7.10 -7.66 -4.23
CA GLY A 14 -6.66 -7.72 -2.82
C GLY A 14 -6.32 -9.12 -2.28
N SER A 15 -6.89 -10.18 -2.85
CA SER A 15 -6.70 -11.56 -2.36
C SER A 15 -5.73 -12.40 -3.20
N MET A 16 -5.53 -12.02 -4.46
CA MET A 16 -4.49 -12.54 -5.34
C MET A 16 -3.72 -11.33 -5.85
N ALA A 17 -2.42 -11.25 -5.60
CA ALA A 17 -1.57 -10.18 -6.12
C ALA A 17 -1.48 -10.26 -7.66
N LEU A 18 -2.54 -9.84 -8.36
CA LEU A 18 -2.61 -9.82 -9.80
C LEU A 18 -1.86 -8.59 -10.30
N THR A 19 -0.77 -8.84 -11.05
CA THR A 19 -0.03 -7.80 -11.75
C THR A 19 -0.78 -7.37 -13.01
N TYR A 20 -0.45 -6.19 -13.56
CA TYR A 20 -1.03 -5.70 -14.82
C TYR A 20 -0.91 -6.74 -15.95
N GLU A 21 0.22 -7.44 -16.04
CA GLU A 21 0.47 -8.46 -17.05
C GLU A 21 -0.45 -9.68 -16.88
N LYS A 22 -0.68 -10.14 -15.64
CA LYS A 22 -1.63 -11.21 -15.33
C LYS A 22 -3.09 -10.81 -15.57
N ALA A 23 -3.42 -9.55 -15.28
CA ALA A 23 -4.75 -9.01 -15.54
C ALA A 23 -5.05 -8.95 -17.06
N ASN A 24 -4.09 -8.49 -17.86
CA ASN A 24 -4.22 -8.49 -19.33
C ASN A 24 -4.38 -9.89 -19.91
N GLU A 25 -3.58 -10.85 -19.44
CA GLU A 25 -3.68 -12.25 -19.87
C GLU A 25 -5.07 -12.85 -19.58
N MET A 26 -5.67 -12.49 -18.44
CA MET A 26 -7.02 -12.91 -18.08
C MET A 26 -8.06 -12.27 -19.01
N VAL A 27 -7.96 -10.98 -19.29
CA VAL A 27 -8.87 -10.28 -20.23
C VAL A 27 -8.80 -10.90 -21.62
N ASP A 28 -7.60 -11.16 -22.13
CA ASP A 28 -7.40 -11.82 -23.42
C ASP A 28 -7.98 -13.25 -23.44
N THR A 29 -7.89 -13.97 -22.32
CA THR A 29 -8.48 -15.30 -22.19
C THR A 29 -10.01 -15.24 -22.24
N LEU A 30 -10.62 -14.27 -21.56
CA LEU A 30 -12.08 -14.08 -21.58
C LEU A 30 -12.58 -13.66 -22.98
N VAL A 31 -11.81 -12.85 -23.71
CA VAL A 31 -12.09 -12.51 -25.11
C VAL A 31 -11.99 -13.75 -26.01
N LYS A 32 -10.93 -14.55 -25.87
CA LYS A 32 -10.73 -15.78 -26.64
C LYS A 32 -11.81 -16.83 -26.37
N LYS A 33 -12.32 -16.89 -25.14
CA LYS A 33 -13.43 -17.77 -24.75
C LYS A 33 -14.80 -17.26 -25.21
N GLY A 34 -14.87 -16.04 -25.77
CA GLY A 34 -16.13 -15.41 -26.18
C GLY A 34 -16.99 -14.92 -25.00
N GLU A 35 -16.46 -14.98 -23.77
CA GLU A 35 -17.12 -14.44 -22.57
C GLU A 35 -17.10 -12.91 -22.56
N LEU A 36 -16.20 -12.30 -23.34
CA LEU A 36 -16.07 -10.87 -23.53
C LEU A 36 -15.96 -10.54 -25.01
N THR A 37 -16.59 -9.45 -25.46
CA THR A 37 -16.36 -8.96 -26.82
C THR A 37 -14.98 -8.32 -26.93
N VAL A 38 -14.41 -8.32 -28.15
CA VAL A 38 -13.11 -7.66 -28.43
C VAL A 38 -13.12 -6.19 -28.01
N ASN A 39 -14.23 -5.49 -28.21
CA ASN A 39 -14.36 -4.08 -27.85
C ASN A 39 -14.35 -3.86 -26.32
N GLN A 40 -15.07 -4.71 -25.58
CA GLN A 40 -15.06 -4.68 -24.11
C GLN A 40 -13.68 -5.04 -23.53
N GLY A 41 -12.94 -5.95 -24.19
CA GLY A 41 -11.58 -6.31 -23.77
C GLY A 41 -10.59 -5.16 -23.91
N LYS A 42 -10.68 -4.42 -25.03
CA LYS A 42 -9.87 -3.21 -25.24
C LYS A 42 -10.16 -2.14 -24.20
N GLU A 43 -11.45 -1.85 -23.96
CA GLU A 43 -11.87 -0.87 -22.96
C GLU A 43 -11.39 -1.25 -21.55
N LEU A 44 -11.45 -2.54 -21.21
CA LEU A 44 -10.97 -3.04 -19.93
C LEU A 44 -9.45 -2.93 -19.77
N ASN A 45 -8.67 -3.22 -20.82
CA ASN A 45 -7.21 -3.07 -20.80
C ASN A 45 -6.79 -1.59 -20.62
N GLU A 46 -7.47 -0.66 -21.30
CA GLU A 46 -7.24 0.77 -21.12
C GLU A 46 -7.57 1.25 -19.71
N GLU A 47 -8.66 0.75 -19.13
CA GLU A 47 -9.04 1.00 -17.73
C GLU A 47 -7.99 0.47 -16.75
N LEU A 48 -7.54 -0.78 -16.95
CA LEU A 48 -6.51 -1.40 -16.10
C LEU A 48 -5.22 -0.59 -16.12
N LYS A 49 -4.79 -0.15 -17.31
CA LYS A 49 -3.62 0.71 -17.46
C LYS A 49 -3.81 2.02 -16.72
N ARG A 50 -4.97 2.66 -16.87
CA ARG A 50 -5.30 3.91 -16.18
C ARG A 50 -5.32 3.76 -14.65
N VAL A 51 -5.84 2.65 -14.13
CA VAL A 51 -5.85 2.36 -12.69
C VAL A 51 -4.45 2.12 -12.16
N VAL A 52 -3.61 1.38 -12.88
CA VAL A 52 -2.21 1.14 -12.48
C VAL A 52 -1.40 2.44 -12.52
N GLU A 53 -1.60 3.26 -13.54
CA GLU A 53 -0.97 4.58 -13.65
C GLU A 53 -1.51 5.55 -12.59
N SER A 54 -2.80 5.51 -12.28
CA SER A 54 -3.41 6.33 -11.22
C SER A 54 -2.99 5.88 -9.83
N GLN A 55 -2.72 4.60 -9.59
CA GLN A 55 -2.13 4.14 -8.33
C GLN A 55 -0.65 4.53 -8.21
N LYS A 56 0.12 4.46 -9.30
CA LYS A 56 1.50 4.96 -9.33
C LYS A 56 1.59 6.47 -9.12
N THR A 57 0.62 7.24 -9.62
CA THR A 57 0.58 8.70 -9.49
C THR A 57 -0.17 9.18 -8.23
N GLY A 58 -1.11 8.38 -7.72
CA GLY A 58 -1.77 8.53 -6.42
C GLY A 58 -0.89 8.12 -5.24
N GLN A 59 0.23 7.44 -5.51
CA GLN A 59 1.40 7.37 -4.64
C GLN A 59 2.27 8.65 -4.70
N LYS A 60 1.71 9.80 -5.09
CA LYS A 60 2.15 11.05 -4.47
C LYS A 60 1.81 10.97 -2.98
N SER A 61 2.78 10.49 -2.21
CA SER A 61 2.97 10.91 -0.84
C SER A 61 1.90 10.47 0.16
N GLN A 62 1.93 9.21 0.59
CA GLN A 62 2.16 9.03 2.04
C GLN A 62 3.66 9.28 2.28
N ASN A 63 4.12 10.49 1.99
CA ASN A 63 5.19 11.06 2.77
C ASN A 63 4.52 11.14 4.13
N VAL A 64 4.86 10.24 5.04
CA VAL A 64 4.43 10.46 6.40
C VAL A 64 5.09 11.77 6.78
N ASP A 65 4.31 12.85 6.78
CA ASP A 65 4.84 14.18 7.04
C ASP A 65 5.56 14.11 8.38
N ALA A 66 6.74 14.73 8.45
CA ALA A 66 7.56 14.67 9.65
C ALA A 66 6.77 15.15 10.89
N GLU A 67 5.80 16.04 10.68
CA GLU A 67 4.81 16.49 11.67
C GLU A 67 3.89 15.35 12.16
N THR A 68 3.32 14.55 11.25
CA THR A 68 2.47 13.39 11.60
C THR A 68 3.26 12.30 12.30
N LEU A 69 4.50 12.05 11.88
CA LEU A 69 5.38 11.12 12.62
C LEU A 69 5.67 11.65 14.02
N LYS A 70 5.94 12.95 14.15
CA LYS A 70 6.24 13.59 15.44
C LYS A 70 5.05 13.54 16.39
N SER A 71 3.81 13.75 15.91
CA SER A 71 2.62 13.65 16.76
C SER A 71 2.40 12.24 17.27
N VAL A 72 2.52 11.23 16.40
CA VAL A 72 2.38 9.81 16.79
C VAL A 72 3.47 9.41 17.79
N LEU A 73 4.72 9.85 17.59
CA LEU A 73 5.81 9.58 18.53
C LEU A 73 5.61 10.25 19.90
N GLN A 74 5.00 11.44 19.92
CA GLN A 74 4.62 12.13 21.17
C GLN A 74 3.47 11.44 21.89
N GLU A 75 2.45 10.96 21.17
CA GLU A 75 1.33 10.21 21.74
C GLU A 75 1.74 8.87 22.35
N LEU A 76 2.73 8.20 21.75
CA LEU A 76 3.27 6.94 22.26
C LEU A 76 4.16 7.13 23.50
N ASN A 77 4.36 8.37 23.97
CA ASN A 77 5.06 8.72 25.20
C ASN A 77 6.45 8.04 25.31
N LEU A 78 7.13 7.91 24.16
CA LEU A 78 8.35 7.11 24.01
C LEU A 78 9.55 7.83 24.66
N PRO A 79 10.40 7.12 25.43
CA PRO A 79 11.64 7.67 25.93
C PRO A 79 12.61 7.97 24.78
N THR A 80 13.29 9.11 24.86
CA THR A 80 14.31 9.55 23.91
C THR A 80 15.66 8.90 24.21
N LYS A 81 16.60 9.00 23.27
CA LYS A 81 17.98 8.54 23.51
C LYS A 81 18.64 9.24 24.71
N ALA A 82 18.36 10.52 24.92
CA ALA A 82 18.89 11.28 26.05
C ALA A 82 18.39 10.70 27.38
N ASP A 83 17.10 10.33 27.44
CA ASP A 83 16.52 9.71 28.63
C ASP A 83 17.21 8.36 28.96
N ILE A 84 17.53 7.58 27.93
CA ILE A 84 18.26 6.30 28.09
C ILE A 84 19.69 6.54 28.57
N ASP A 85 20.39 7.53 28.03
CA ASP A 85 21.78 7.83 28.40
C ASP A 85 21.88 8.40 29.82
N GLU A 86 20.90 9.20 30.25
CA GLU A 86 20.79 9.67 31.64
C GLU A 86 20.57 8.51 32.61
N LEU A 87 19.62 7.62 32.29
CA LEU A 87 19.36 6.42 33.08
C LEU A 87 20.60 5.53 33.18
N LYS A 88 21.32 5.34 32.07
CA LYS A 88 22.57 4.58 32.05
C LYS A 88 23.63 5.20 32.96
N THR A 89 23.80 6.52 32.91
CA THR A 89 24.75 7.22 33.78
C THR A 89 24.37 7.11 35.26
N ARG A 90 23.07 7.18 35.57
CA ARG A 90 22.58 6.98 36.95
C ARG A 90 22.82 5.56 37.44
N ILE A 91 22.60 4.56 36.58
CA ILE A 91 22.87 3.15 36.89
C ILE A 91 24.37 2.95 37.13
N ASP A 92 25.23 3.41 36.23
CA ASP A 92 26.69 3.29 36.37
C ASP A 92 27.21 3.93 37.67
N ASN A 93 26.62 5.06 38.10
CA ASN A 93 26.98 5.70 39.35
C ASN A 93 26.46 4.96 40.58
N LEU A 94 25.30 4.31 40.51
CA LEU A 94 24.78 3.47 41.59
C LEU A 94 25.58 2.17 41.72
N GLU A 95 25.98 1.56 40.60
CA GLU A 95 26.81 0.35 40.58
C GLU A 95 28.21 0.60 41.13
N LYS A 96 28.76 1.80 40.99
CA LYS A 96 30.07 2.17 41.58
C LYS A 96 30.04 2.43 43.08
N ASN A 97 28.85 2.64 43.66
CA ASN A 97 28.67 2.94 45.08
C ASN A 97 28.15 1.72 45.88
N ASN A 98 28.09 0.53 45.25
CA ASN A 98 27.87 -0.78 45.86
C ASN A 98 29.14 -1.65 45.69
#